data_AF-A0AAD3D7M6-F1
#
_entry.id   AF-A0AAD3D7M6-F1
#
_cell.length_a   1.000
_cell.length_b   1.000
_cell.length_c   1.000
_cell.angle_alpha   90.00
_cell.angle_beta   90.00
_cell.angle_gamma   90.00
#
_symmetry.space_group_name_H-M   'P 1'
#
loop_
_entity.id
_entity.type
_entity.pdbx_description
1 polymer ?
#
loop_
_entity_poly.entity_id
_entity_poly.type
_entity_poly.pdbx_seq_one_letter_code
_entity_poly.pdbx_strand_id
1 'polypeptide(L)'
;MASRKRDRNDEEPRRKANSVISLTQFAHSKSKGTRKAIEKYKQKKQAKFNHNAQLLKQYKKVMKKEGFEAGKGASRKRNKDDNDEDGERSLKKRVKADPFAKAKRKAEQAQLDSEKRVIKREEQKKKQSEKEKQKKLRARKLSKRTKKGQPIMKNMIGDMLEKIKSDIAK
;
A
#
# COMPACT_ATOMS: atom_id res chain seq x y z
N MET A 1 32.82 -14.07 -75.01
CA MET A 1 32.74 -14.62 -73.63
C MET A 1 33.00 -13.50 -72.63
N ALA A 2 32.02 -13.15 -71.80
CA ALA A 2 32.21 -12.48 -70.51
C ALA A 2 30.87 -12.44 -69.77
N SER A 3 30.58 -13.46 -68.95
CA SER A 3 29.40 -13.47 -68.07
C SER A 3 29.65 -12.60 -66.85
N ARG A 4 28.89 -11.52 -66.68
CA ARG A 4 28.84 -10.76 -65.43
C ARG A 4 27.91 -11.49 -64.45
N LYS A 5 28.49 -12.22 -63.49
CA LYS A 5 27.79 -12.72 -62.29
C LYS A 5 27.35 -11.50 -61.47
N ARG A 6 26.05 -11.40 -61.18
CA ARG A 6 25.48 -10.47 -60.21
C ARG A 6 25.23 -11.26 -58.92
N ASP A 7 26.14 -11.18 -57.97
CA ASP A 7 25.90 -11.64 -56.60
C ASP A 7 25.01 -10.60 -55.91
N ARG A 8 23.70 -10.88 -55.86
CA ARG A 8 22.75 -10.17 -55.00
C ARG A 8 22.71 -10.90 -53.66
N ASN A 9 23.43 -10.35 -52.68
CA ASN A 9 23.24 -10.67 -51.27
C ASN A 9 21.91 -10.06 -50.81
N ASP A 10 20.84 -10.85 -50.87
CA ASP A 10 19.57 -10.57 -50.20
C ASP A 10 19.72 -10.85 -48.69
N GLU A 11 20.41 -9.97 -47.96
CA GLU A 11 20.33 -9.96 -46.49
C GLU A 11 19.11 -9.13 -46.07
N GLU A 12 17.98 -9.80 -45.85
CA GLU A 12 16.87 -9.22 -45.12
C GLU A 12 17.34 -8.70 -43.74
N PRO A 13 16.86 -7.52 -43.27
CA PRO A 13 17.14 -7.08 -41.91
C PRO A 13 16.42 -8.02 -40.94
N ARG A 14 17.16 -9.00 -40.40
CA ARG A 14 16.73 -9.84 -39.27
C ARG A 14 16.14 -8.92 -38.19
N ARG A 15 14.81 -8.98 -38.02
CA ARG A 15 14.10 -8.31 -36.93
C ARG A 15 14.76 -8.73 -35.62
N LYS A 16 15.55 -7.83 -35.03
CA LYS A 16 16.29 -8.09 -33.79
C LYS A 16 15.33 -8.58 -32.72
N ALA A 17 15.48 -9.84 -32.29
CA ALA A 17 14.79 -10.46 -31.17
C ALA A 17 15.24 -9.85 -29.82
N ASN A 18 15.21 -8.52 -29.69
CA ASN A 18 15.69 -7.76 -28.54
C ASN A 18 14.57 -7.47 -27.51
N SER A 19 13.49 -8.26 -27.47
CA SER A 19 12.36 -7.98 -26.56
C SER A 19 12.54 -8.57 -25.16
N VAL A 20 13.50 -9.49 -24.96
CA VAL A 20 13.78 -10.10 -23.66
C VAL A 20 15.10 -9.56 -23.11
N ILE A 21 15.00 -8.52 -22.29
CA ILE A 21 16.12 -7.99 -21.50
C ILE A 21 16.62 -9.13 -20.60
N SER A 22 17.89 -9.51 -20.74
CA SER A 22 18.48 -10.56 -19.90
C SER A 22 18.44 -10.15 -18.42
N LEU A 23 18.36 -11.13 -17.51
CA LEU A 23 18.28 -10.88 -16.07
C LEU A 23 19.43 -9.98 -15.56
N THR A 24 20.63 -10.16 -16.13
CA THR A 24 21.81 -9.35 -15.83
C THR A 24 21.63 -7.91 -16.32
N GLN A 25 21.11 -7.70 -17.54
CA GLN A 25 20.79 -6.36 -18.05
C GLN A 25 19.66 -5.70 -17.27
N PHE A 26 18.68 -6.46 -16.77
CA PHE A 26 17.62 -5.94 -15.91
C PHE A 26 18.18 -5.53 -14.54
N ALA A 27 19.02 -6.35 -13.92
CA ALA A 27 19.63 -6.03 -12.62
C ALA A 27 20.54 -4.79 -12.67
N HIS A 28 21.23 -4.57 -13.80
CA HIS A 28 22.14 -3.43 -14.00
C HIS A 28 21.51 -2.27 -14.79
N SER A 29 20.22 -2.35 -15.12
CA SER A 29 19.52 -1.31 -15.85
C SER A 29 19.45 -0.04 -15.00
N LYS A 30 20.06 1.05 -15.50
CA LYS A 30 20.03 2.39 -14.88
C LYS A 30 18.67 3.10 -15.06
N SER A 31 17.68 2.41 -15.62
CA SER A 31 16.36 3.01 -15.86
C SER A 31 15.64 3.30 -14.54
N LYS A 32 14.93 4.43 -14.49
CA LYS A 32 14.12 4.82 -13.32
C LYS A 32 13.04 3.77 -13.01
N GLY A 33 12.56 3.03 -14.00
CA GLY A 33 11.55 1.97 -13.86
C GLY A 33 12.09 0.74 -13.12
N THR A 34 13.26 0.23 -13.53
CA THR A 34 13.87 -0.95 -12.89
C THR A 34 14.29 -0.65 -11.45
N ARG A 35 14.88 0.53 -11.19
CA ARG A 35 15.24 0.94 -9.83
C ARG A 35 14.03 0.98 -8.89
N LYS A 36 12.91 1.57 -9.35
CA LYS A 36 11.64 1.59 -8.59
C LYS A 36 11.09 0.19 -8.33
N ALA A 37 11.19 -0.73 -9.30
CA ALA A 37 10.74 -2.11 -9.12
C ALA A 37 11.57 -2.86 -8.06
N ILE A 38 12.90 -2.72 -8.11
CA ILE A 38 13.82 -3.32 -7.13
C ILE A 38 13.56 -2.74 -5.73
N GLU A 39 13.39 -1.43 -5.62
CA GLU A 39 13.10 -0.76 -4.35
C GLU A 39 11.77 -1.24 -3.76
N LYS A 40 10.71 -1.31 -4.58
CA LYS A 40 9.40 -1.83 -4.16
C LYS A 40 9.50 -3.29 -3.68
N TYR A 41 10.31 -4.11 -4.35
CA TYR A 41 10.56 -5.48 -3.91
C TYR A 41 11.25 -5.53 -2.54
N LYS A 42 12.30 -4.72 -2.34
CA LYS A 42 13.00 -4.60 -1.05
C LYS A 42 12.05 -4.15 0.06
N GLN A 43 11.26 -3.11 -0.19
CA GLN A 43 10.24 -2.62 0.75
C GLN A 43 9.23 -3.73 1.10
N LYS A 44 8.73 -4.48 0.11
CA LYS A 44 7.80 -5.60 0.33
C LYS A 44 8.42 -6.72 1.16
N LYS A 45 9.70 -7.05 0.92
CA LYS A 45 10.45 -8.03 1.72
C LYS A 45 10.62 -7.54 3.17
N GLN A 46 11.01 -6.29 3.37
CA GLN A 46 11.16 -5.71 4.70
C GLN A 46 9.83 -5.67 5.46
N ALA A 47 8.74 -5.29 4.80
CA ALA A 47 7.41 -5.27 5.39
C ALA A 47 6.97 -6.68 5.84
N LYS A 48 7.21 -7.71 5.00
CA LYS A 48 6.93 -9.11 5.37
C LYS A 48 7.77 -9.57 6.56
N PHE A 49 9.05 -9.22 6.60
CA PHE A 49 9.94 -9.54 7.72
C PHE A 49 9.43 -8.90 9.01
N ASN A 50 9.13 -7.60 8.99
CA ASN A 50 8.61 -6.87 10.14
C ASN A 50 7.28 -7.46 10.64
N HIS A 51 6.36 -7.79 9.73
CA HIS A 51 5.08 -8.42 10.07
C HIS A 51 5.29 -9.80 10.72
N ASN A 52 6.17 -10.63 10.17
CA ASN A 52 6.47 -11.94 10.77
C ASN A 52 7.12 -11.79 12.15
N ALA A 53 8.06 -10.85 12.30
CA ALA A 53 8.67 -10.55 13.59
C ALA A 53 7.64 -10.07 14.64
N GLN A 54 6.65 -9.28 14.23
CA GLN A 54 5.54 -8.87 15.09
C GLN A 54 4.68 -10.07 15.51
N LEU A 55 4.33 -10.95 14.58
CA LEU A 55 3.58 -12.17 14.88
C LEU A 55 4.34 -13.07 15.86
N LEU A 56 5.64 -13.27 15.67
CA LEU A 56 6.48 -14.04 16.58
C LEU A 56 6.53 -13.41 17.98
N LYS A 57 6.62 -12.08 18.08
CA LYS A 57 6.57 -11.36 19.36
C LYS A 57 5.22 -11.52 20.05
N GLN A 58 4.12 -11.38 19.32
CA GLN A 58 2.77 -11.57 19.87
C GLN A 58 2.56 -12.99 20.35
N TYR A 59 2.95 -13.98 19.53
CA TYR A 59 2.91 -15.39 19.88
C TYR A 59 3.71 -15.67 21.16
N LYS A 60 4.96 -15.18 21.25
CA LYS A 60 5.80 -15.31 22.44
C LYS A 60 5.13 -14.72 23.68
N LYS A 61 4.47 -13.56 23.55
CA LYS A 61 3.72 -12.93 24.66
C LYS A 61 2.55 -13.79 25.13
N VAL A 62 1.74 -14.32 24.20
CA VAL A 62 0.59 -15.18 24.53
C VAL A 62 1.06 -16.45 25.21
N MET A 63 2.07 -17.13 24.65
CA MET A 63 2.65 -18.34 25.24
C MET A 63 3.15 -18.09 26.66
N LYS A 64 3.86 -16.97 26.91
CA LYS A 64 4.31 -16.60 28.26
C LYS A 64 3.14 -16.36 29.22
N LYS A 65 2.04 -15.76 28.75
CA LYS A 65 0.85 -15.51 29.57
C LYS A 65 0.11 -16.80 29.94
N GLU A 66 0.06 -17.76 29.03
CA GLU A 66 -0.59 -19.05 29.23
C GLU A 66 0.29 -20.03 30.05
N GLY A 67 1.46 -19.58 30.54
CA GLY A 67 2.38 -20.41 31.31
C GLY A 67 3.22 -21.37 30.46
N PHE A 68 3.09 -21.32 29.13
CA PHE A 68 3.93 -22.11 28.22
C PHE A 68 5.28 -21.40 27.99
N GLU A 69 6.38 -22.11 28.25
CA GLU A 69 7.73 -21.58 28.07
C GLU A 69 8.08 -21.42 26.58
N ALA A 70 7.87 -20.20 26.07
CA ALA A 70 8.06 -19.85 24.67
C ALA A 70 9.56 -19.88 24.27
N GLY A 71 10.03 -21.07 23.89
CA GLY A 71 11.42 -21.26 23.44
C GLY A 71 11.99 -22.67 23.61
N LYS A 72 11.31 -23.58 24.33
CA LYS A 72 11.82 -24.97 24.51
C LYS A 72 11.40 -25.96 23.43
N GLY A 73 10.40 -25.64 22.58
CA GLY A 73 9.67 -26.63 21.78
C GLY A 73 10.23 -27.05 20.41
N ALA A 74 11.33 -26.49 19.91
CA ALA A 74 11.83 -26.87 18.57
C ALA A 74 13.35 -27.03 18.44
N SER A 75 14.15 -26.54 19.39
CA SER A 75 15.62 -26.72 19.37
C SER A 75 16.10 -27.90 20.20
N ARG A 76 15.23 -28.57 20.97
CA ARG A 76 15.59 -29.70 21.84
C ARG A 76 14.79 -30.95 21.46
N LYS A 77 15.05 -31.49 20.26
CA LYS A 77 14.82 -32.91 19.96
C LYS A 77 15.97 -33.44 19.11
N ARG A 78 17.17 -33.39 19.68
CA ARG A 78 18.19 -34.42 19.50
C ARG A 78 18.61 -34.78 20.93
N ASN A 79 18.21 -35.96 21.37
CA ASN A 79 18.44 -36.59 22.68
C ASN A 79 17.43 -36.27 23.80
N LYS A 80 16.65 -37.31 24.13
CA LYS A 80 16.67 -38.04 25.41
C LYS A 80 15.28 -38.25 26.05
N ASP A 81 14.94 -39.54 26.13
CA ASP A 81 14.14 -40.35 27.07
C ASP A 81 12.91 -39.79 27.82
N ASP A 82 11.84 -40.58 27.67
CA ASP A 82 10.84 -41.05 28.65
C ASP A 82 10.90 -40.51 30.08
N ASN A 83 9.77 -39.94 30.51
CA ASN A 83 9.02 -40.44 31.67
C ASN A 83 7.62 -39.80 31.74
N ASP A 84 6.67 -40.64 32.11
CA ASP A 84 5.24 -40.40 32.30
C ASP A 84 4.95 -39.46 33.49
N GLU A 85 3.75 -38.85 33.52
CA GLU A 85 2.86 -38.93 34.70
C GLU A 85 1.50 -38.27 34.46
N ASP A 86 0.49 -38.96 35.00
CA ASP A 86 -0.94 -38.82 34.82
C ASP A 86 -1.55 -37.51 35.34
N GLY A 87 -2.65 -37.11 34.71
CA GLY A 87 -3.49 -36.02 35.16
C GLY A 87 -4.90 -36.12 34.59
N GLU A 88 -5.75 -36.89 35.26
CA GLU A 88 -7.19 -37.02 34.98
C GLU A 88 -7.87 -35.65 34.88
N ARG A 89 -8.34 -35.29 33.68
CA ARG A 89 -9.19 -34.11 33.45
C ARG A 89 -10.44 -34.52 32.70
N SER A 90 -11.57 -34.37 33.38
CA SER A 90 -12.94 -34.52 32.87
C SER A 90 -13.07 -34.16 31.38
N LEU A 91 -13.44 -35.14 30.56
CA LEU A 91 -13.61 -35.03 29.11
C LEU A 91 -14.84 -34.17 28.76
N LYS A 92 -14.74 -32.85 28.90
CA LYS A 92 -15.65 -31.92 28.24
C LYS A 92 -15.49 -32.15 26.73
N LYS A 93 -16.50 -32.75 26.09
CA LYS A 93 -16.52 -33.03 24.65
C LYS A 93 -16.11 -31.75 23.90
N ARG A 94 -14.89 -31.75 23.36
CA ARG A 94 -14.36 -30.59 22.62
C ARG A 94 -15.24 -30.43 21.39
N VAL A 95 -16.04 -29.37 21.36
CA VAL A 95 -16.79 -28.97 20.15
C VAL A 95 -15.75 -28.82 19.03
N LYS A 96 -15.95 -29.57 17.94
CA LYS A 96 -15.03 -29.52 16.80
C LYS A 96 -14.99 -28.08 16.29
N ALA A 97 -13.83 -27.45 16.36
CA ALA A 97 -13.67 -26.09 15.86
C ALA A 97 -13.89 -26.09 14.34
N ASP A 98 -14.75 -25.20 13.83
CA ASP A 98 -14.94 -25.00 12.40
C ASP A 98 -13.57 -24.61 11.79
N PRO A 99 -13.00 -25.43 10.88
CA PRO A 99 -11.68 -25.17 10.29
C PRO A 99 -11.64 -23.85 9.52
N PHE A 100 -12.80 -23.30 9.15
CA PHE A 100 -12.92 -22.05 8.41
C PHE A 100 -13.29 -20.83 9.27
N ALA A 101 -13.49 -20.98 10.59
CA ALA A 101 -13.88 -19.86 11.46
C ALA A 101 -12.90 -18.68 11.38
N LYS A 102 -11.60 -18.96 11.30
CA LYS A 102 -10.55 -17.93 11.16
C LYS A 102 -10.57 -17.27 9.77
N ALA A 103 -10.90 -18.03 8.72
CA ALA A 103 -11.00 -17.52 7.36
C ALA A 103 -12.22 -16.59 7.22
N LYS A 104 -13.38 -17.00 7.75
CA LYS A 104 -14.62 -16.19 7.76
C LYS A 104 -14.41 -14.85 8.47
N ARG A 105 -13.88 -14.86 9.71
CA ARG A 105 -13.57 -13.62 10.46
C ARG A 105 -12.62 -12.68 9.71
N LYS A 106 -11.62 -13.23 9.01
CA LYS A 106 -10.68 -12.42 8.23
C LYS A 106 -11.34 -11.81 6.98
N ALA A 107 -12.22 -12.56 6.32
CA ALA A 107 -12.97 -12.07 5.17
C ALA A 107 -13.92 -10.93 5.57
N GLU A 108 -14.65 -11.09 6.68
CA GLU A 108 -15.52 -10.05 7.24
C GLU A 108 -14.74 -8.78 7.60
N GLN A 109 -13.60 -8.92 8.29
CA GLN A 109 -12.73 -7.78 8.60
C GLN A 109 -12.23 -7.07 7.34
N ALA A 110 -11.86 -7.82 6.30
CA ALA A 110 -11.41 -7.23 5.04
C ALA A 110 -12.55 -6.48 4.31
N GLN A 111 -13.78 -7.01 4.36
CA GLN A 111 -14.96 -6.33 3.81
C GLN A 111 -15.20 -5.01 4.55
N LEU A 112 -15.27 -5.04 5.89
CA LEU A 112 -15.47 -3.84 6.71
C LEU A 112 -14.38 -2.78 6.50
N ASP A 113 -13.11 -3.20 6.39
CA ASP A 113 -12.00 -2.30 6.12
C ASP A 113 -12.08 -1.69 4.71
N SER A 114 -12.56 -2.46 3.73
CA SER A 114 -12.74 -1.98 2.37
C SER A 114 -13.86 -0.94 2.29
N GLU A 115 -14.98 -1.17 2.96
CA GLU A 115 -16.11 -0.24 3.04
C GLU A 115 -15.73 1.06 3.71
N LYS A 116 -15.05 0.98 4.87
CA LYS A 116 -14.53 2.17 5.58
C LYS A 116 -13.60 3.00 4.70
N ARG A 117 -12.76 2.36 3.88
CA ARG A 117 -11.87 3.05 2.94
C ARG A 117 -12.64 3.73 1.81
N VAL A 118 -13.69 3.09 1.29
CA VAL A 118 -14.54 3.69 0.24
C VAL A 118 -15.26 4.91 0.79
N ILE A 119 -15.94 4.78 1.93
CA ILE A 119 -16.65 5.88 2.60
C ILE A 119 -15.71 7.06 2.85
N LYS A 120 -14.53 6.81 3.45
CA LYS A 120 -13.55 7.86 3.72
C LYS A 120 -13.07 8.57 2.44
N ARG A 121 -12.89 7.84 1.34
CA ARG A 121 -12.50 8.44 0.05
C ARG A 121 -13.63 9.29 -0.52
N GLU A 122 -14.87 8.83 -0.44
CA GLU A 122 -16.03 9.60 -0.91
C GLU A 122 -16.22 10.88 -0.11
N GLU A 123 -16.11 10.82 1.21
CA GLU A 123 -16.15 12.02 2.07
C GLU A 123 -15.05 13.01 1.72
N GLN A 124 -13.83 12.54 1.49
CA GLN A 124 -12.71 13.40 1.09
C GLN A 124 -12.97 14.05 -0.27
N LYS A 125 -13.48 13.29 -1.25
CA LYS A 125 -13.85 13.83 -2.56
C LYS A 125 -14.96 14.88 -2.46
N LYS A 126 -15.99 14.63 -1.65
CA LYS A 126 -17.08 15.60 -1.40
C LYS A 126 -16.53 16.90 -0.81
N LYS A 127 -15.74 16.82 0.26
CA LYS A 127 -15.09 17.98 0.90
C LYS A 127 -14.19 18.76 -0.06
N GLN A 128 -13.42 18.08 -0.90
CA GLN A 128 -12.59 18.73 -1.91
C GLN A 128 -13.43 19.45 -2.96
N SER A 129 -14.48 18.79 -3.46
CA SER A 129 -15.39 19.38 -4.46
C SER A 129 -16.10 20.63 -3.94
N GLU A 130 -16.52 20.63 -2.67
CA GLU A 130 -17.14 21.78 -2.02
C GLU A 130 -16.15 22.94 -1.87
N LYS A 131 -14.92 22.65 -1.43
CA LYS A 131 -13.85 23.66 -1.34
C LYS A 131 -13.53 24.27 -2.70
N GLU A 132 -13.49 23.47 -3.75
CA GLU A 132 -13.28 23.96 -5.11
C GLU A 132 -14.44 24.84 -5.61
N LYS A 133 -15.68 24.43 -5.36
CA LYS A 133 -16.87 25.24 -5.67
C LYS A 133 -16.82 26.58 -4.95
N GLN A 134 -16.53 26.58 -3.65
CA GLN A 134 -16.37 27.81 -2.86
C GLN A 134 -15.23 28.69 -3.40
N LYS A 135 -14.08 28.11 -3.73
CA LYS A 135 -12.95 28.84 -4.33
C LYS A 135 -13.33 29.48 -5.67
N LYS A 136 -14.06 28.76 -6.54
CA LYS A 136 -14.55 29.29 -7.82
C LYS A 136 -15.55 30.43 -7.62
N LEU A 137 -16.50 30.28 -6.71
CA LEU A 137 -17.48 31.32 -6.40
C LEU A 137 -16.80 32.58 -5.84
N ARG A 138 -15.86 32.41 -4.91
CA ARG A 138 -15.07 33.52 -4.36
C ARG A 138 -14.25 34.22 -5.44
N ALA A 139 -13.55 33.45 -6.28
CA ALA A 139 -12.78 33.99 -7.39
C ALA A 139 -13.68 34.78 -8.36
N ARG A 140 -14.85 34.25 -8.73
CA ARG A 140 -15.83 34.93 -9.59
C ARG A 140 -16.37 36.22 -8.95
N LYS A 141 -16.55 36.25 -7.63
CA LYS A 141 -17.01 37.44 -6.89
C LYS A 141 -15.93 38.53 -6.88
N LEU A 142 -14.67 38.15 -6.67
CA LEU A 142 -13.52 39.06 -6.64
C LEU A 142 -13.12 39.54 -8.04
N SER A 143 -13.36 38.73 -9.08
CA SER A 143 -13.05 39.10 -10.47
C SER A 143 -14.08 40.05 -11.09
N LYS A 144 -15.18 40.36 -10.39
CA LYS A 144 -16.20 41.29 -10.90
C LYS A 144 -15.59 42.70 -11.05
N ARG A 145 -15.87 43.32 -12.18
CA ARG A 145 -15.42 44.66 -12.54
C ARG A 145 -16.61 45.57 -12.87
N THR A 146 -16.42 46.87 -12.74
CA THR A 146 -17.37 47.90 -13.16
C THR A 146 -17.37 48.05 -14.69
N LYS A 147 -18.31 48.82 -15.26
CA LYS A 147 -18.35 49.11 -16.70
C LYS A 147 -17.04 49.70 -17.24
N LYS A 148 -16.32 50.46 -16.42
CA LYS A 148 -15.01 51.06 -16.75
C LYS A 148 -13.82 50.13 -16.45
N GLY A 149 -14.05 48.87 -16.11
CA GLY A 149 -13.00 47.86 -15.86
C GLY A 149 -12.36 47.88 -14.47
N GLN A 150 -12.76 48.79 -13.58
CA GLN A 150 -12.23 48.85 -12.21
C GLN A 150 -12.76 47.68 -11.38
N PRO A 151 -11.96 47.11 -10.47
CA PRO A 151 -12.44 46.05 -9.58
C PRO A 151 -13.57 46.56 -8.67
N ILE A 152 -14.56 45.71 -8.38
CA ILE A 152 -15.61 46.05 -7.42
C ILE A 152 -15.02 45.98 -6.00
N MET A 153 -14.58 47.15 -5.50
CA MET A 153 -13.87 47.31 -4.23
C MET A 153 -14.66 46.78 -3.03
N LYS A 154 -16.00 46.83 -3.04
CA LYS A 154 -16.85 46.27 -1.96
C LYS A 154 -16.51 44.82 -1.63
N ASN A 155 -16.25 43.99 -2.64
CA ASN A 155 -15.93 42.57 -2.43
C ASN A 155 -14.50 42.39 -1.92
N MET A 156 -13.55 43.18 -2.43
CA MET A 156 -12.15 43.12 -2.02
C MET A 156 -11.93 43.63 -0.59
N ILE A 157 -12.56 44.74 -0.24
CA ILE A 157 -12.50 45.32 1.10
C ILE A 157 -13.12 44.37 2.14
N GLY A 158 -14.27 43.75 1.82
CA GLY A 158 -14.87 42.73 2.70
C GLY A 158 -13.89 41.60 3.03
N ASP A 159 -13.23 41.02 2.02
CA ASP A 159 -12.23 39.97 2.19
C ASP A 159 -11.00 40.45 3.00
N MET A 160 -10.55 41.69 2.81
CA MET A 160 -9.44 42.27 3.60
C MET A 160 -9.83 42.46 5.06
N LEU A 161 -11.03 42.99 5.33
CA LEU A 161 -11.52 43.19 6.70
C LEU A 161 -11.75 41.85 7.43
N GLU A 162 -12.28 40.83 6.76
CA GLU A 162 -12.40 39.48 7.33
C GLU A 162 -11.03 38.91 7.71
N LYS A 163 -10.02 39.09 6.85
CA LYS A 163 -8.65 38.65 7.14
C LYS A 163 -8.08 39.35 8.38
N ILE A 164 -8.19 40.68 8.45
CA ILE A 164 -7.74 41.46 9.60
C ILE A 164 -8.44 41.00 10.89
N LYS A 165 -9.77 40.81 10.85
CA LYS A 165 -10.52 40.29 12.00
C LYS A 165 -10.04 38.89 12.43
N SER A 166 -9.75 38.01 11.47
CA SER A 166 -9.26 36.66 11.78
C SER A 166 -7.84 36.63 12.34
N ASP A 167 -7.00 37.60 11.97
CA ASP A 167 -5.64 37.74 12.47
C ASP A 167 -5.62 38.40 13.86
N ILE A 168 -6.57 39.30 14.15
CA ILE A 168 -6.76 39.89 15.50
C ILE A 168 -7.36 38.88 16.49
N ALA A 169 -8.23 37.98 16.02
CA ALA A 169 -8.88 36.97 16.86
C ALA A 169 -8.00 35.74 17.18
N LYS A 170 -6.78 35.68 16.62
CA LYS A 170 -5.78 34.64 16.90
C LYS A 170 -4.79 35.12 17.93
#